data_AF-A0A8H9J6D2-F1
#
_entry.id   AF-A0A8H9J6D2-F1
#
_cell.length_a   1.000
_cell.length_b   1.000
_cell.length_c   1.000
_cell.angle_alpha   90.00
_cell.angle_beta   90.00
_cell.angle_gamma   90.00
#
_symmetry.space_group_name_H-M   'P 1'
#
loop_
_entity.id
_entity.type
_entity.pdbx_description
1 polymer ?
#
loop_
_entity_poly.entity_id
_entity_poly.type
_entity_poly.pdbx_seq_one_letter_code
_entity_poly.pdbx_strand_id
1 'polypeptide(L)'
;MLTSSKTARFFCLICTICALFLSVTAAGAQRHVRSTSACTLTPDQVLGQAFSGTAGAEGETGEAGLTPEGEDIVAEGLDASPEWIMGALPYAGLGTEPVAILVIDDFSSDGAGELPMSHGWLVWQVFEHLIGQLAPDTAALITLQQVNIADEAGYRSDLIVPELRTAVSELSERGIGRFVLNMSFVFIPCTDRELGFDFADFTNARRDNTRLSLVEHIGGDPDYVRSILEDARVGYIDESGLTSLDQESPRGSELLQSRLDPQDVEIPPTPERAVPEFRSRDLSVLKLFNNTALQSDPLRDYLREIRDVIIVPVASSGNFKQRQPFYPARWPEVISVSANEGDDLRFWLHSNNGDVSVPGAWFLFDDAVFRAGTSFAAPVVSLLIALDLTQTEPTCQSRGNVPALAHGAFDNTLLADAVGQFCGQ
;
A
#
# COMPACT_ATOMS: atom_id res chain seq x y z
N MET A 1 -15.24 61.01 -54.23
CA MET A 1 -14.51 59.78 -54.61
C MET A 1 -13.26 59.67 -53.75
N LEU A 2 -13.01 58.47 -53.20
CA LEU A 2 -11.80 58.03 -52.48
C LEU A 2 -11.46 58.71 -51.15
N THR A 3 -12.06 58.24 -50.04
CA THR A 3 -11.37 58.12 -48.75
C THR A 3 -12.18 57.24 -47.79
N SER A 4 -11.86 55.94 -47.67
CA SER A 4 -11.98 55.17 -46.41
C SER A 4 -11.47 53.74 -46.61
N SER A 5 -10.16 53.56 -46.77
CA SER A 5 -9.52 52.24 -46.91
C SER A 5 -8.60 51.91 -45.73
N LYS A 6 -8.42 52.82 -44.76
CA LYS A 6 -7.48 52.61 -43.65
C LYS A 6 -8.14 52.02 -42.41
N THR A 7 -9.37 52.43 -42.09
CA THR A 7 -10.12 51.96 -40.92
C THR A 7 -10.55 50.49 -41.05
N ALA A 8 -10.97 50.06 -42.24
CA ALA A 8 -11.35 48.65 -42.47
C ALA A 8 -10.14 47.69 -42.41
N ARG A 9 -8.95 48.13 -42.84
CA ARG A 9 -7.73 47.32 -42.75
C ARG A 9 -7.20 47.23 -41.31
N PHE A 10 -7.36 48.29 -40.52
CA PHE A 10 -6.96 48.29 -39.11
C PHE A 10 -7.85 47.37 -38.26
N PHE A 11 -9.17 47.36 -38.53
CA PHE A 11 -10.10 46.48 -37.83
C PHE A 11 -9.86 45.00 -38.17
N CYS A 12 -9.56 44.69 -39.43
CA CYS A 12 -9.27 43.31 -39.85
C CYS A 12 -7.95 42.81 -39.23
N LEU A 13 -6.91 43.66 -39.20
CA LEU A 13 -5.61 43.32 -38.59
C LEU A 13 -5.73 43.07 -37.07
N ILE A 14 -6.53 43.88 -36.35
CA ILE A 14 -6.78 43.68 -34.92
C ILE A 14 -7.55 42.38 -34.66
N CYS A 15 -8.56 42.05 -35.49
CA CYS A 15 -9.28 40.78 -35.36
C CYS A 15 -8.37 39.57 -35.68
N THR A 16 -7.46 39.66 -36.65
CA THR A 16 -6.50 38.58 -36.94
C THR A 16 -5.46 38.43 -35.83
N ILE A 17 -4.97 39.54 -35.27
CA ILE A 17 -4.04 39.52 -34.13
C ILE A 17 -4.72 38.99 -32.86
N CYS A 18 -5.96 39.37 -32.56
CA CYS A 18 -6.72 38.79 -31.45
C CYS A 18 -7.00 37.29 -31.66
N ALA A 19 -7.30 36.82 -32.88
CA ALA A 19 -7.47 35.40 -33.17
C ALA A 19 -6.15 34.61 -33.09
N LEU A 20 -5.01 35.23 -33.41
CA LEU A 20 -3.67 34.66 -33.21
C LEU A 20 -3.26 34.64 -31.73
N PHE A 21 -3.62 35.65 -30.93
CA PHE A 21 -3.35 35.63 -29.49
C PHE A 21 -4.31 34.71 -28.71
N LEU A 22 -5.58 34.58 -29.13
CA LEU A 22 -6.53 33.63 -28.55
C LEU A 22 -6.19 32.17 -28.87
N SER A 23 -5.60 31.90 -30.05
CA SER A 23 -5.12 30.55 -30.39
C SER A 23 -3.77 30.21 -29.73
N VAL A 24 -2.94 31.21 -29.40
CA VAL A 24 -1.69 31.01 -28.66
C VAL A 24 -1.91 30.86 -27.14
N THR A 25 -2.99 31.41 -26.58
CA THR A 25 -3.35 31.15 -25.17
C THR A 25 -4.16 29.85 -24.96
N ALA A 26 -4.81 29.32 -26.00
CA ALA A 26 -5.44 27.99 -25.97
C ALA A 26 -4.44 26.84 -26.19
N ALA A 27 -3.24 27.15 -26.70
CA ALA A 27 -2.09 26.25 -26.76
C ALA A 27 -1.20 26.37 -25.50
N GLY A 28 -1.77 26.83 -24.38
CA GLY A 28 -1.17 26.75 -23.06
C GLY A 28 -1.08 25.29 -22.61
N ALA A 29 -0.06 24.58 -23.10
CA ALA A 29 0.66 23.49 -22.46
C ALA A 29 -0.08 22.71 -21.34
N GLN A 30 -1.22 22.09 -21.64
CA GLN A 30 -1.42 20.73 -21.14
C GLN A 30 -0.47 19.87 -21.99
N ARG A 31 0.79 19.76 -21.54
CA ARG A 31 1.50 18.51 -21.78
C ARG A 31 0.59 17.46 -21.16
N HIS A 32 -0.23 16.79 -21.97
CA HIS A 32 -0.63 15.43 -21.66
C HIS A 32 0.68 14.67 -21.52
N VAL A 33 1.21 14.62 -20.30
CA VAL A 33 2.18 13.61 -19.92
C VAL A 33 1.42 12.33 -20.20
N ARG A 34 1.81 11.65 -21.27
CA ARG A 34 1.21 10.38 -21.64
C ARG A 34 1.45 9.47 -20.44
N SER A 35 0.39 9.02 -19.78
CA SER A 35 0.53 8.11 -18.64
C SER A 35 1.36 6.92 -19.09
N THR A 36 2.44 6.67 -18.36
CA THR A 36 3.34 5.55 -18.61
C THR A 36 2.84 4.41 -17.76
N SER A 37 2.41 3.32 -18.38
CA SER A 37 1.95 2.13 -17.67
C SER A 37 3.02 1.67 -16.69
N ALA A 38 2.66 1.61 -15.42
CA ALA A 38 3.44 0.97 -14.39
C ALA A 38 3.32 -0.55 -14.48
N CYS A 39 4.28 -1.24 -13.88
CA CYS A 39 4.19 -2.67 -13.66
C CYS A 39 3.81 -2.92 -12.20
N THR A 40 2.88 -3.85 -11.95
CA THR A 40 2.51 -4.29 -10.62
C THR A 40 3.45 -5.35 -10.12
N LEU A 41 3.75 -5.25 -8.83
CA LEU A 41 4.57 -6.22 -8.12
C LEU A 41 3.83 -6.61 -6.84
N THR A 42 3.61 -7.90 -6.65
CA THR A 42 3.10 -8.45 -5.39
C THR A 42 4.25 -8.82 -4.46
N PRO A 43 4.04 -8.95 -3.14
CA PRO A 43 5.08 -9.43 -2.21
C PRO A 43 5.78 -10.72 -2.68
N ASP A 44 5.05 -11.64 -3.30
CA ASP A 44 5.55 -12.89 -3.88
C ASP A 44 6.64 -12.68 -4.95
N GLN A 45 6.62 -11.53 -5.61
CA GLN A 45 7.59 -11.14 -6.63
C GLN A 45 8.79 -10.39 -6.06
N VAL A 46 8.60 -9.66 -4.96
CA VAL A 46 9.68 -8.92 -4.28
C VAL A 46 10.75 -9.88 -3.76
N LEU A 47 10.34 -10.95 -3.05
CA LEU A 47 11.23 -11.88 -2.34
C LEU A 47 11.24 -13.31 -2.92
N GLY A 48 10.36 -13.64 -3.87
CA GLY A 48 10.30 -14.95 -4.52
C GLY A 48 9.51 -16.00 -3.72
N GLN A 49 8.68 -16.82 -4.38
CA GLN A 49 7.91 -17.93 -3.77
C GLN A 49 8.80 -19.13 -3.34
N ALA A 50 10.07 -18.88 -3.04
CA ALA A 50 11.09 -19.90 -2.76
C ALA A 50 11.18 -20.33 -1.32
N PHE A 51 10.59 -19.57 -0.42
CA PHE A 51 10.66 -19.82 1.00
C PHE A 51 9.22 -20.03 1.47
N SER A 52 8.90 -21.30 1.66
CA SER A 52 7.64 -21.79 2.23
C SER A 52 7.29 -20.98 3.48
N GLY A 53 6.32 -20.07 3.38
CA GLY A 53 5.72 -19.36 4.53
C GLY A 53 5.37 -17.90 4.33
N THR A 54 5.97 -17.20 3.36
CA THR A 54 6.15 -15.74 3.50
C THR A 54 5.42 -14.94 2.43
N ALA A 55 4.14 -14.64 2.68
CA ALA A 55 3.46 -13.51 2.03
C ALA A 55 3.10 -12.50 3.12
N GLY A 56 3.47 -11.23 2.91
CA GLY A 56 3.68 -10.29 4.01
C GLY A 56 5.13 -10.37 4.50
N ALA A 57 5.73 -9.26 4.93
CA ALA A 57 7.10 -9.29 5.39
C ALA A 57 7.20 -10.25 6.59
N GLU A 58 8.23 -11.10 6.58
CA GLU A 58 8.44 -12.18 7.51
C GLU A 58 8.27 -11.77 8.98
N GLY A 59 7.22 -12.31 9.58
CA GLY A 59 7.31 -12.85 10.91
C GLY A 59 7.07 -14.34 10.77
N GLU A 60 8.14 -15.14 10.67
CA GLU A 60 8.02 -16.59 10.61
C GLU A 60 7.32 -17.08 11.88
N THR A 61 6.14 -17.70 11.80
CA THR A 61 5.61 -18.44 12.95
C THR A 61 5.35 -19.86 12.56
N GLY A 62 5.73 -20.81 13.41
CA GLY A 62 5.35 -22.20 13.26
C GLY A 62 3.86 -22.42 13.56
N GLU A 63 3.38 -23.64 13.28
CA GLU A 63 1.98 -24.11 13.46
C GLU A 63 1.39 -23.91 14.88
N ALA A 64 2.21 -23.47 15.84
CA ALA A 64 1.82 -23.25 17.24
C ALA A 64 1.62 -21.77 17.62
N GLY A 65 1.68 -20.84 16.66
CA GLY A 65 1.71 -19.39 16.97
C GLY A 65 3.01 -18.95 17.64
N LEU A 66 4.03 -19.81 17.57
CA LEU A 66 5.37 -19.55 18.07
C LEU A 66 6.19 -18.87 16.98
N THR A 67 6.81 -17.76 17.30
CA THR A 67 7.85 -17.13 16.47
C THR A 67 9.07 -18.05 16.31
N PRO A 68 10.07 -17.75 15.46
CA PRO A 68 11.23 -18.62 15.24
C PRO A 68 12.07 -18.78 16.52
N GLU A 69 11.97 -17.80 17.43
CA GLU A 69 12.62 -17.79 18.73
C GLU A 69 11.77 -18.43 19.85
N GLY A 70 10.52 -18.84 19.57
CA GLY A 70 9.66 -19.58 20.50
C GLY A 70 8.71 -18.72 21.34
N GLU A 71 8.42 -17.48 20.94
CA GLU A 71 7.44 -16.61 21.61
C GLU A 71 6.02 -16.90 21.12
N ASP A 72 5.06 -17.05 22.03
CA ASP A 72 3.65 -17.33 21.71
C ASP A 72 2.89 -16.02 21.43
N ILE A 73 2.60 -15.76 20.15
CA ILE A 73 1.86 -14.58 19.67
C ILE A 73 0.56 -14.36 20.42
N VAL A 74 -0.16 -15.45 20.70
CA VAL A 74 -1.47 -15.41 21.35
C VAL A 74 -1.30 -15.08 22.83
N ALA A 75 -0.27 -15.63 23.48
CA ALA A 75 0.02 -15.33 24.88
C ALA A 75 0.44 -13.85 25.10
N GLU A 76 1.08 -13.25 24.09
CA GLU A 76 1.52 -11.85 24.11
C GLU A 76 0.44 -10.85 23.63
N GLY A 77 -0.75 -11.33 23.24
CA GLY A 77 -1.86 -10.46 22.76
C GLY A 77 -1.59 -9.80 21.41
N LEU A 78 -0.63 -10.32 20.64
CA LEU A 78 -0.24 -9.72 19.37
C LEU A 78 -1.14 -10.18 18.21
N ASP A 79 -2.03 -11.14 18.44
CA ASP A 79 -2.89 -11.70 17.41
C ASP A 79 -3.93 -10.69 16.90
N ALA A 80 -3.97 -10.52 15.58
CA ALA A 80 -4.96 -9.71 14.91
C ALA A 80 -6.24 -10.52 14.67
N SER A 81 -6.95 -10.92 15.73
CA SER A 81 -8.12 -11.78 15.59
C SER A 81 -9.28 -11.07 14.85
N PRO A 82 -9.96 -11.76 13.90
CA PRO A 82 -11.09 -11.18 13.18
C PRO A 82 -12.20 -10.68 14.11
N GLU A 83 -12.51 -11.43 15.17
CA GLU A 83 -13.55 -11.06 16.14
C GLU A 83 -13.22 -9.75 16.85
N TRP A 84 -11.98 -9.60 17.35
CA TRP A 84 -11.56 -8.38 18.01
C TRP A 84 -11.51 -7.18 17.05
N ILE A 85 -10.93 -7.36 15.85
CA ILE A 85 -10.90 -6.31 14.81
C ILE A 85 -12.31 -5.81 14.54
N MET A 86 -13.25 -6.72 14.29
CA MET A 86 -14.64 -6.38 13.96
C MET A 86 -15.37 -5.73 15.14
N GLY A 87 -15.07 -6.15 16.37
CA GLY A 87 -15.59 -5.50 17.58
C GLY A 87 -15.05 -4.08 17.81
N ALA A 88 -13.86 -3.76 17.30
CA ALA A 88 -13.22 -2.46 17.41
C ALA A 88 -13.52 -1.50 16.22
N LEU A 89 -14.16 -1.98 15.15
CA LEU A 89 -14.41 -1.17 13.96
C LEU A 89 -15.38 0.01 14.24
N PRO A 90 -14.99 1.26 13.92
CA PRO A 90 -15.80 2.45 14.21
C PRO A 90 -16.82 2.72 13.10
N TYR A 91 -17.91 1.95 13.01
CA TYR A 91 -18.99 2.21 12.05
C TYR A 91 -20.30 2.64 12.74
N ALA A 92 -20.98 3.64 12.16
CA ALA A 92 -22.16 4.28 12.75
C ALA A 92 -23.41 3.39 12.79
N GLY A 93 -23.47 2.39 11.90
CA GLY A 93 -24.58 1.46 11.77
C GLY A 93 -24.57 0.77 10.41
N LEU A 94 -25.52 -0.14 10.21
CA LEU A 94 -25.69 -0.91 8.98
C LEU A 94 -26.75 -0.25 8.10
N GLY A 95 -26.47 -0.10 6.82
CA GLY A 95 -27.44 0.37 5.84
C GLY A 95 -28.10 -0.77 5.07
N THR A 96 -28.61 -0.46 3.88
CA THR A 96 -29.37 -1.40 3.02
C THR A 96 -28.89 -1.41 1.57
N GLU A 97 -27.92 -0.55 1.23
CA GLU A 97 -27.40 -0.42 -0.13
C GLU A 97 -26.40 -1.54 -0.41
N PRO A 98 -26.51 -2.26 -1.54
CA PRO A 98 -25.54 -3.27 -1.91
C PRO A 98 -24.21 -2.60 -2.32
N VAL A 99 -23.11 -3.17 -1.85
CA VAL A 99 -21.74 -2.70 -2.09
C VAL A 99 -20.90 -3.85 -2.60
N ALA A 100 -19.97 -3.57 -3.50
CA ALA A 100 -18.95 -4.54 -3.89
C ALA A 100 -17.56 -4.12 -3.40
N ILE A 101 -16.79 -5.09 -2.94
CA ILE A 101 -15.35 -4.94 -2.73
C ILE A 101 -14.66 -5.69 -3.88
N LEU A 102 -13.93 -4.94 -4.70
CA LEU A 102 -13.12 -5.48 -5.79
C LEU A 102 -11.70 -5.67 -5.26
N VAL A 103 -11.29 -6.93 -5.11
CA VAL A 103 -9.94 -7.28 -4.66
C VAL A 103 -9.06 -7.43 -5.90
N ILE A 104 -8.17 -6.45 -6.10
CA ILE A 104 -7.28 -6.40 -7.26
C ILE A 104 -5.92 -6.95 -6.83
N ASP A 105 -5.62 -8.18 -7.24
CA ASP A 105 -4.40 -8.88 -6.81
C ASP A 105 -4.08 -10.08 -7.73
N ASP A 106 -3.00 -10.79 -7.42
CA ASP A 106 -2.59 -12.04 -8.06
C ASP A 106 -3.36 -13.24 -7.47
N PHE A 107 -4.25 -13.82 -8.28
CA PHE A 107 -5.00 -15.04 -7.97
C PHE A 107 -4.52 -16.27 -8.76
N SER A 108 -3.22 -16.36 -9.05
CA SER A 108 -2.61 -17.43 -9.85
C SER A 108 -2.64 -18.82 -9.21
N SER A 109 -2.68 -18.92 -7.87
CA SER A 109 -2.75 -20.21 -7.18
C SER A 109 -3.52 -20.11 -5.87
N ASP A 110 -4.54 -20.94 -5.72
CA ASP A 110 -5.34 -21.10 -4.50
C ASP A 110 -4.66 -21.99 -3.45
N GLY A 111 -3.42 -22.43 -3.70
CA GLY A 111 -2.70 -23.38 -2.85
C GLY A 111 -3.20 -24.84 -2.96
N ALA A 112 -4.20 -25.12 -3.81
CA ALA A 112 -4.66 -26.49 -4.06
C ALA A 112 -3.72 -27.20 -5.04
N GLY A 113 -2.48 -27.49 -4.61
CA GLY A 113 -1.50 -28.17 -5.46
C GLY A 113 -0.08 -28.16 -4.91
N GLU A 114 0.91 -28.17 -5.81
CA GLU A 114 2.33 -28.09 -5.46
C GLU A 114 2.83 -26.64 -5.34
N LEU A 115 2.01 -25.67 -5.76
CA LEU A 115 2.32 -24.25 -5.67
C LEU A 115 1.77 -23.68 -4.35
N PRO A 116 2.52 -22.79 -3.69
CA PRO A 116 2.01 -22.08 -2.52
C PRO A 116 0.84 -21.17 -2.92
N MET A 117 -0.02 -20.87 -1.95
CA MET A 117 -1.10 -19.90 -2.11
C MET A 117 -0.54 -18.55 -2.56
N SER A 118 -1.11 -17.96 -3.61
CA SER A 118 -0.71 -16.65 -4.09
C SER A 118 -1.18 -15.55 -3.13
N HIS A 119 -0.47 -14.44 -3.16
CA HIS A 119 -0.76 -13.28 -2.30
C HIS A 119 -2.24 -12.85 -2.31
N GLY A 120 -2.89 -12.80 -3.49
CA GLY A 120 -4.30 -12.42 -3.60
C GLY A 120 -5.25 -13.34 -2.86
N TRP A 121 -4.97 -14.64 -2.81
CA TRP A 121 -5.77 -15.60 -2.04
C TRP A 121 -5.63 -15.41 -0.54
N LEU A 122 -4.44 -15.03 -0.06
CA LEU A 122 -4.24 -14.68 1.35
C LEU A 122 -5.01 -13.41 1.72
N VAL A 123 -4.96 -12.37 0.88
CA VAL A 123 -5.78 -11.15 1.08
C VAL A 123 -7.27 -11.48 1.06
N TRP A 124 -7.70 -12.36 0.16
CA TRP A 124 -9.08 -12.83 0.07
C TRP A 124 -9.54 -13.54 1.33
N GLN A 125 -8.69 -14.40 1.90
CA GLN A 125 -8.98 -15.10 3.14
C GLN A 125 -9.18 -14.16 4.32
N VAL A 126 -8.40 -13.07 4.43
CA VAL A 126 -8.64 -12.03 5.44
C VAL A 126 -10.04 -11.44 5.28
N PHE A 127 -10.48 -11.15 4.04
CA PHE A 127 -11.86 -10.70 3.81
C PHE A 127 -12.91 -11.75 4.23
N GLU A 128 -12.71 -13.02 3.90
CA GLU A 128 -13.63 -14.10 4.28
C GLU A 128 -13.75 -14.22 5.81
N HIS A 129 -12.63 -14.16 6.52
CA HIS A 129 -12.59 -14.20 7.98
C HIS A 129 -13.29 -13.00 8.62
N LEU A 130 -13.06 -11.78 8.11
CA LEU A 130 -13.68 -10.55 8.61
C LEU A 130 -15.18 -10.48 8.30
N ILE A 131 -15.58 -10.77 7.05
CA ILE A 131 -16.99 -10.79 6.64
C ILE A 131 -17.75 -11.92 7.36
N GLY A 132 -17.08 -13.04 7.65
CA GLY A 132 -17.64 -14.13 8.45
C GLY A 132 -18.05 -13.73 9.87
N GLN A 133 -17.53 -12.63 10.42
CA GLN A 133 -17.95 -12.10 11.72
C GLN A 133 -19.21 -11.24 11.65
N LEU A 134 -19.65 -10.84 10.45
CA LEU A 134 -20.82 -10.02 10.26
C LEU A 134 -22.11 -10.83 10.43
N ALA A 135 -23.18 -10.16 10.84
CA ALA A 135 -24.51 -10.76 10.78
C ALA A 135 -24.85 -11.16 9.33
N PRO A 136 -25.55 -12.29 9.09
CA PRO A 136 -25.82 -12.79 7.74
C PRO A 136 -26.47 -11.77 6.80
N ASP A 137 -27.43 -10.98 7.31
CA ASP A 137 -28.11 -9.94 6.54
C ASP A 137 -27.17 -8.81 6.11
N THR A 138 -26.16 -8.50 6.93
CA THR A 138 -25.12 -7.51 6.61
C THR A 138 -24.14 -8.06 5.59
N ALA A 139 -23.66 -9.28 5.81
CA ALA A 139 -22.75 -9.94 4.88
C ALA A 139 -23.37 -10.04 3.48
N ALA A 140 -24.69 -10.28 3.40
CA ALA A 140 -25.42 -10.36 2.13
C ALA A 140 -25.46 -9.03 1.35
N LEU A 141 -25.18 -7.88 1.98
CA LEU A 141 -25.06 -6.59 1.29
C LEU A 141 -23.69 -6.38 0.63
N ILE A 142 -22.69 -7.18 1.01
CA ILE A 142 -21.30 -7.03 0.56
C ILE A 142 -20.96 -8.14 -0.42
N THR A 143 -20.71 -7.76 -1.68
CA THR A 143 -20.23 -8.68 -2.71
C THR A 143 -18.71 -8.60 -2.80
N LEU A 144 -18.00 -9.69 -2.54
CA LEU A 144 -16.58 -9.80 -2.88
C LEU A 144 -16.43 -10.23 -4.34
N GLN A 145 -15.53 -9.59 -5.08
CA GLN A 145 -15.20 -9.94 -6.46
C GLN A 145 -13.70 -9.85 -6.69
N GLN A 146 -13.13 -10.91 -7.26
CA GLN A 146 -11.72 -10.94 -7.65
C GLN A 146 -11.52 -10.18 -8.97
N VAL A 147 -10.45 -9.40 -9.05
CA VAL A 147 -9.92 -8.81 -10.28
C VAL A 147 -8.48 -9.29 -10.40
N ASN A 148 -8.27 -10.34 -11.21
CA ASN A 148 -6.99 -11.04 -11.28
C ASN A 148 -6.00 -10.33 -12.20
N ILE A 149 -4.82 -10.00 -11.67
CA ILE A 149 -3.73 -9.35 -12.43
C ILE A 149 -2.68 -10.36 -12.91
N ALA A 150 -2.86 -11.66 -12.71
CA ALA A 150 -1.83 -12.67 -12.98
C ALA A 150 -1.91 -13.33 -14.38
N ASP A 151 -2.66 -12.77 -15.34
CA ASP A 151 -2.83 -13.36 -16.67
C ASP A 151 -1.59 -13.28 -17.58
N GLU A 152 -1.65 -13.82 -18.82
CA GLU A 152 -0.51 -13.94 -19.76
C GLU A 152 0.27 -12.62 -20.01
N ALA A 153 -0.33 -11.47 -19.71
CA ALA A 153 0.30 -10.16 -19.80
C ALA A 153 0.20 -9.30 -18.50
N GLY A 154 -0.47 -9.79 -17.45
CA GLY A 154 -1.30 -9.04 -16.49
C GLY A 154 -0.63 -8.18 -15.41
N TYR A 155 0.69 -8.11 -15.33
CA TYR A 155 1.37 -7.29 -14.31
C TYR A 155 1.56 -5.84 -14.74
N ARG A 156 0.70 -5.30 -15.61
CA ARG A 156 0.78 -3.91 -16.07
C ARG A 156 -0.51 -3.16 -15.79
N SER A 157 -0.38 -1.93 -15.33
CA SER A 157 -1.52 -1.10 -14.95
C SER A 157 -2.51 -0.81 -16.08
N ASP A 158 -2.04 -0.79 -17.34
CA ASP A 158 -2.91 -0.62 -18.52
C ASP A 158 -3.77 -1.84 -18.83
N LEU A 159 -3.44 -3.00 -18.27
CA LEU A 159 -4.21 -4.24 -18.39
C LEU A 159 -5.17 -4.43 -17.20
N ILE A 160 -4.90 -3.80 -16.06
CA ILE A 160 -5.80 -3.78 -14.90
C ILE A 160 -7.08 -3.00 -15.23
N VAL A 161 -6.98 -1.89 -15.95
CA VAL A 161 -8.13 -0.99 -16.20
C VAL A 161 -9.27 -1.68 -16.98
N PRO A 162 -9.02 -2.45 -18.07
CA PRO A 162 -10.05 -3.24 -18.73
C PRO A 162 -10.76 -4.23 -17.79
N GLU A 163 -10.03 -5.03 -17.02
CA GLU A 163 -10.60 -6.02 -16.10
C GLU A 163 -11.45 -5.36 -15.00
N LEU A 164 -10.93 -4.27 -14.42
CA LEU A 164 -11.65 -3.47 -13.45
C LEU A 164 -12.94 -2.87 -14.03
N ARG A 165 -12.89 -2.36 -15.26
CA ARG A 165 -14.06 -1.79 -15.94
C ARG A 165 -15.12 -2.86 -16.20
N THR A 166 -14.72 -4.06 -16.61
CA THR A 166 -15.62 -5.20 -16.81
C THR A 166 -16.31 -5.56 -15.49
N ALA A 167 -15.54 -5.75 -14.40
CA ALA A 167 -16.09 -6.08 -13.09
C ALA A 167 -17.09 -5.03 -12.57
N VAL A 168 -16.75 -3.73 -12.69
CA VAL A 168 -17.66 -2.63 -12.33
C VAL A 168 -18.94 -2.67 -13.18
N SER A 169 -18.82 -2.83 -14.50
CA SER A 169 -19.98 -2.87 -15.41
C SER A 169 -20.94 -4.01 -15.09
N GLU A 170 -20.42 -5.24 -14.93
CA GLU A 170 -21.23 -6.43 -14.65
C GLU A 170 -21.95 -6.32 -13.30
N LEU A 171 -21.29 -5.81 -12.27
CA LEU A 171 -21.90 -5.62 -10.95
C LEU A 171 -22.90 -4.45 -10.95
N SER A 172 -22.65 -3.39 -11.72
CA SER A 172 -23.61 -2.30 -11.91
C SER A 172 -24.88 -2.75 -12.64
N GLU A 173 -24.78 -3.64 -13.63
CA GLU A 173 -25.95 -4.28 -14.26
C GLU A 173 -26.79 -5.09 -13.26
N ARG A 174 -26.16 -5.60 -12.18
CA ARG A 174 -26.83 -6.28 -11.06
C ARG A 174 -27.34 -5.33 -9.97
N GLY A 175 -27.24 -4.02 -10.18
CA GLY A 175 -27.75 -2.99 -9.27
C GLY A 175 -26.74 -2.48 -8.23
N ILE A 176 -25.45 -2.83 -8.34
CA ILE A 176 -24.41 -2.33 -7.43
C ILE A 176 -23.79 -1.05 -7.99
N GLY A 177 -23.98 0.07 -7.29
CA GLY A 177 -23.44 1.38 -7.67
C GLY A 177 -22.27 1.87 -6.80
N ARG A 178 -21.84 1.06 -5.84
CA ARG A 178 -20.90 1.44 -4.78
C ARG A 178 -19.80 0.40 -4.66
N PHE A 179 -18.56 0.85 -4.77
CA PHE A 179 -17.40 -0.02 -4.88
C PHE A 179 -16.28 0.43 -3.95
N VAL A 180 -15.64 -0.55 -3.33
CA VAL A 180 -14.34 -0.39 -2.69
C VAL A 180 -13.32 -1.13 -3.53
N LEU A 181 -12.20 -0.49 -3.87
CA LEU A 181 -11.09 -1.19 -4.53
C LEU A 181 -10.03 -1.48 -3.48
N ASN A 182 -9.78 -2.75 -3.20
CA ASN A 182 -8.65 -3.16 -2.39
C ASN A 182 -7.46 -3.47 -3.31
N MET A 183 -6.35 -2.78 -3.09
CA MET A 183 -5.11 -2.93 -3.86
C MET A 183 -3.96 -3.24 -2.92
N SER A 184 -3.52 -4.50 -2.88
CA SER A 184 -2.47 -4.96 -1.98
C SER A 184 -1.16 -5.29 -2.72
N PHE A 185 -0.84 -4.51 -3.75
CA PHE A 185 0.36 -4.60 -4.58
C PHE A 185 1.07 -3.24 -4.67
N VAL A 186 2.31 -3.24 -5.16
CA VAL A 186 3.07 -2.00 -5.41
C VAL A 186 3.26 -1.78 -6.91
N PHE A 187 3.32 -0.51 -7.32
CA PHE A 187 3.74 -0.13 -8.66
C PHE A 187 5.25 0.12 -8.72
N ILE A 188 5.86 -0.38 -9.79
CA ILE A 188 7.23 -0.11 -10.20
C ILE A 188 7.28 0.34 -11.65
N PRO A 189 8.32 1.07 -12.09
CA PRO A 189 8.53 1.28 -13.50
C PRO A 189 8.74 -0.06 -14.21
N CYS A 190 8.15 -0.24 -15.39
CA CYS A 190 8.35 -1.47 -16.17
C CYS A 190 9.79 -1.60 -16.72
N THR A 191 10.52 -0.49 -16.83
CA THR A 191 11.94 -0.49 -17.18
C THR A 191 12.68 0.56 -16.35
N ASP A 192 13.90 0.26 -15.92
CA ASP A 192 14.78 1.23 -15.24
C ASP A 192 16.20 1.14 -15.81
N ARG A 193 16.68 2.25 -16.38
CA ARG A 193 17.98 2.29 -17.05
C ARG A 193 19.16 2.28 -16.09
N GLU A 194 19.00 2.86 -14.89
CA GLU A 194 20.08 2.93 -13.91
C GLU A 194 20.34 1.56 -13.30
N LEU A 195 19.28 0.81 -13.04
CA LEU A 195 19.34 -0.56 -12.53
C LEU A 195 19.51 -1.63 -13.62
N GLY A 196 19.35 -1.26 -14.90
CA GLY A 196 19.35 -2.22 -16.00
C GLY A 196 18.16 -3.19 -15.92
N PHE A 197 17.04 -2.74 -15.36
CA PHE A 197 15.87 -3.55 -15.10
C PHE A 197 14.87 -3.49 -16.26
N ASP A 198 14.34 -4.65 -16.64
CA ASP A 198 13.18 -4.81 -17.53
C ASP A 198 12.23 -5.84 -16.91
N PHE A 199 10.99 -5.42 -16.66
CA PHE A 199 9.99 -6.26 -16.01
C PHE A 199 9.60 -7.49 -16.85
N ALA A 200 9.64 -7.38 -18.17
CA ALA A 200 9.35 -8.52 -19.05
C ALA A 200 10.45 -9.58 -18.94
N ASP A 201 11.71 -9.16 -18.85
CA ASP A 201 12.85 -10.06 -18.64
C ASP A 201 12.76 -10.75 -17.28
N PHE A 202 12.41 -10.00 -16.23
CA PHE A 202 12.15 -10.57 -14.90
C PHE A 202 11.02 -11.60 -14.91
N THR A 203 9.88 -11.26 -15.52
CA THR A 203 8.72 -12.15 -15.62
C THR A 203 9.06 -13.42 -16.40
N ASN A 204 9.81 -13.30 -17.50
CA ASN A 204 10.28 -14.45 -18.27
C ASN A 204 11.22 -15.33 -17.45
N ALA A 205 12.18 -14.73 -16.73
CA ALA A 205 13.07 -15.48 -15.86
C ALA A 205 12.30 -16.22 -14.75
N ARG A 206 11.19 -15.64 -14.25
CA ARG A 206 10.30 -16.31 -13.30
C ARG A 206 9.48 -17.45 -13.88
N ARG A 207 9.23 -17.49 -15.19
CA ARG A 207 8.60 -18.66 -15.82
C ARG A 207 9.50 -19.89 -15.75
N ASP A 208 10.81 -19.68 -15.85
CA ASP A 208 11.81 -20.75 -15.72
C ASP A 208 12.17 -21.05 -14.26
N ASN A 209 12.10 -20.03 -13.40
CA ASN A 209 12.35 -20.13 -11.95
C ASN A 209 11.31 -19.31 -11.18
N THR A 210 10.16 -19.92 -10.84
CA THR A 210 9.04 -19.27 -10.13
C THR A 210 9.43 -18.65 -8.79
N ARG A 211 10.58 -19.06 -8.28
CA ARG A 211 11.19 -18.67 -7.00
C ARG A 211 12.14 -17.48 -7.10
N LEU A 212 12.48 -17.02 -8.31
CA LEU A 212 13.38 -15.89 -8.50
C LEU A 212 12.79 -14.60 -7.91
N SER A 213 13.50 -13.99 -6.96
CA SER A 213 13.11 -12.71 -6.36
C SER A 213 13.51 -11.53 -7.24
N LEU A 214 12.79 -10.40 -7.12
CA LEU A 214 13.20 -9.16 -7.78
C LEU A 214 14.57 -8.68 -7.27
N VAL A 215 14.83 -8.82 -5.96
CA VAL A 215 16.10 -8.44 -5.33
C VAL A 215 17.27 -9.18 -5.96
N GLU A 216 17.15 -10.50 -6.11
CA GLU A 216 18.16 -11.33 -6.78
C GLU A 216 18.32 -10.94 -8.25
N HIS A 217 17.20 -10.70 -8.94
CA HIS A 217 17.21 -10.35 -10.37
C HIS A 217 17.96 -9.05 -10.67
N ILE A 218 17.85 -8.04 -9.80
CA ILE A 218 18.59 -6.78 -9.93
C ILE A 218 19.99 -6.81 -9.29
N GLY A 219 20.43 -7.98 -8.82
CA GLY A 219 21.77 -8.21 -8.29
C GLY A 219 22.00 -7.77 -6.84
N GLY A 220 20.94 -7.71 -6.03
CA GLY A 220 21.02 -7.56 -4.57
C GLY A 220 21.07 -8.90 -3.84
N ASP A 221 21.26 -8.84 -2.52
CA ASP A 221 21.20 -9.99 -1.62
C ASP A 221 19.79 -10.17 -1.00
N PRO A 222 19.01 -11.20 -1.40
CA PRO A 222 17.69 -11.47 -0.84
C PRO A 222 17.72 -11.74 0.66
N ASP A 223 18.76 -12.40 1.17
CA ASP A 223 18.87 -12.74 2.60
C ASP A 223 19.12 -11.48 3.43
N TYR A 224 19.87 -10.51 2.88
CA TYR A 224 20.03 -9.22 3.54
C TYR A 224 18.72 -8.41 3.54
N VAL A 225 18.01 -8.35 2.41
CA VAL A 225 16.70 -7.66 2.36
C VAL A 225 15.72 -8.34 3.31
N ARG A 226 15.74 -9.67 3.41
CA ARG A 226 14.99 -10.44 4.39
C ARG A 226 15.30 -9.99 5.82
N SER A 227 16.57 -9.92 6.22
CA SER A 227 16.95 -9.48 7.58
C SER A 227 16.46 -8.07 7.96
N ILE A 228 16.13 -7.22 6.98
CA ILE A 228 15.53 -5.90 7.22
C ILE A 228 14.03 -5.99 7.44
N LEU A 229 13.40 -6.95 6.76
CA LEU A 229 11.97 -7.27 6.78
C LEU A 229 11.59 -8.24 7.92
N GLU A 230 12.57 -8.88 8.56
CA GLU A 230 12.44 -9.70 9.78
C GLU A 230 12.33 -8.83 11.04
N ASP A 231 11.38 -9.13 11.94
CA ASP A 231 11.22 -8.38 13.21
C ASP A 231 12.12 -8.92 14.31
N ALA A 232 13.33 -8.36 14.44
CA ALA A 232 14.28 -8.74 15.49
C ALA A 232 13.88 -8.35 16.93
N ARG A 233 12.74 -7.66 17.17
CA ARG A 233 12.26 -7.35 18.54
C ARG A 233 11.71 -8.58 19.27
N VAL A 234 11.51 -9.66 18.53
CA VAL A 234 11.19 -11.03 18.98
C VAL A 234 12.44 -11.75 19.55
N GLY A 235 13.59 -11.06 19.60
CA GLY A 235 14.86 -11.60 20.10
C GLY A 235 15.26 -11.18 21.53
N TYR A 236 14.36 -10.64 22.37
CA TYR A 236 14.73 -10.06 23.68
C TYR A 236 14.04 -10.65 24.91
N ILE A 237 13.44 -11.84 24.83
CA ILE A 237 12.88 -12.51 26.01
C ILE A 237 13.43 -13.94 26.11
N ASP A 238 14.24 -14.20 27.13
CA ASP A 238 14.57 -15.57 27.54
C ASP A 238 13.57 -16.08 28.59
N GLU A 239 13.67 -17.37 28.95
CA GLU A 239 12.78 -18.13 29.86
C GLU A 239 12.50 -17.47 31.23
N SER A 240 13.12 -16.33 31.55
CA SER A 240 12.98 -15.64 32.83
C SER A 240 12.04 -14.42 32.84
N GLY A 241 11.59 -13.90 31.69
CA GLY A 241 10.65 -12.78 31.62
C GLY A 241 11.21 -11.43 32.08
N LEU A 242 11.09 -10.41 31.22
CA LEU A 242 11.54 -9.01 31.37
C LEU A 242 13.03 -8.82 31.71
N THR A 243 13.82 -8.37 30.71
CA THR A 243 14.96 -7.50 31.01
C THR A 243 14.63 -6.06 30.63
N SER A 244 14.92 -5.17 31.57
CA SER A 244 14.79 -3.73 31.46
C SER A 244 15.59 -3.18 30.27
N LEU A 245 14.94 -2.38 29.44
CA LEU A 245 15.63 -1.26 28.79
C LEU A 245 16.12 -0.31 29.88
N ASP A 246 17.25 -0.64 30.51
CA ASP A 246 18.16 0.27 31.19
C ASP A 246 19.36 -0.55 31.69
N GLN A 247 20.58 -0.09 31.39
CA GLN A 247 21.89 -0.77 31.54
C GLN A 247 22.20 -1.74 30.38
N GLU A 248 22.70 -1.34 29.22
CA GLU A 248 23.96 -0.64 28.99
C GLU A 248 23.89 0.17 27.69
N SER A 249 23.54 1.45 27.80
CA SER A 249 24.15 2.43 26.91
C SER A 249 25.53 2.74 27.49
N PRO A 250 26.67 2.51 26.78
CA PRO A 250 27.96 3.05 27.20
C PRO A 250 28.02 4.55 26.86
N ARG A 251 26.98 5.31 27.24
CA ARG A 251 26.93 6.78 27.28
C ARG A 251 25.92 7.20 28.35
N GLY A 252 26.27 7.02 29.62
CA GLY A 252 25.46 7.57 30.70
C GLY A 252 25.93 7.16 32.09
N SER A 253 26.67 8.06 32.73
CA SER A 253 26.85 8.16 34.18
C SER A 253 27.93 7.30 34.85
N GLU A 254 29.18 7.77 34.78
CA GLU A 254 29.98 7.90 36.01
C GLU A 254 30.17 9.40 36.29
N LEU A 255 29.39 9.92 37.23
CA LEU A 255 29.74 11.14 37.93
C LEU A 255 30.87 10.81 38.92
N LEU A 256 32.10 11.17 38.58
CA LEU A 256 33.14 11.38 39.57
C LEU A 256 33.72 12.78 39.42
N GLN A 257 33.44 13.59 40.44
CA GLN A 257 34.00 14.92 40.66
C GLN A 257 35.51 14.93 40.45
N SER A 258 36.01 15.71 39.51
CA SER A 258 37.23 16.50 39.71
C SER A 258 37.31 17.65 38.70
N ARG A 259 37.69 18.81 39.23
CA ARG A 259 37.85 20.11 38.55
C ARG A 259 38.82 20.01 37.37
N LEU A 260 38.48 20.52 36.18
CA LEU A 260 39.44 21.13 35.24
C LEU A 260 38.73 22.17 34.33
N ASP A 261 39.46 23.26 34.03
CA ASP A 261 39.09 24.51 33.36
C ASP A 261 38.47 24.39 31.95
N PRO A 262 37.62 25.35 31.53
CA PRO A 262 37.08 25.39 30.16
C PRO A 262 37.99 26.23 29.26
N GLN A 263 39.14 25.69 28.86
CA GLN A 263 39.82 26.12 27.63
C GLN A 263 40.36 24.88 26.89
N ASP A 264 40.12 24.87 25.58
CA ASP A 264 40.61 23.91 24.59
C ASP A 264 39.88 22.54 24.50
N VAL A 265 38.69 22.52 23.90
CA VAL A 265 38.18 21.33 23.21
C VAL A 265 37.85 21.69 21.77
N GLU A 266 38.80 21.43 20.88
CA GLU A 266 38.60 21.45 19.43
C GLU A 266 37.59 20.36 19.06
N ILE A 267 36.42 20.74 18.54
CA ILE A 267 35.40 19.79 18.05
C ILE A 267 35.91 19.25 16.70
N PRO A 268 36.25 17.95 16.58
CA PRO A 268 36.69 17.41 15.31
C PRO A 268 35.50 17.38 14.34
N PRO A 269 35.72 17.64 13.03
CA PRO A 269 34.65 17.58 12.05
C PRO A 269 34.04 16.18 12.03
N THR A 270 32.71 16.11 12.03
CA THR A 270 31.94 14.87 11.90
C THR A 270 32.40 14.13 10.64
N PRO A 271 32.83 12.86 10.72
CA PRO A 271 33.22 12.12 9.52
C PRO A 271 32.00 11.93 8.62
N GLU A 272 32.10 12.26 7.34
CA GLU A 272 31.16 11.78 6.33
C GLU A 272 31.13 10.25 6.40
N ARG A 273 30.02 9.70 6.89
CA ARG A 273 29.84 8.26 7.03
C ARG A 273 29.60 7.68 5.64
N ALA A 274 30.65 7.21 4.98
CA ALA A 274 30.54 6.47 3.73
C ALA A 274 29.62 5.25 3.98
N VAL A 275 28.43 5.26 3.39
CA VAL A 275 27.57 4.07 3.34
C VAL A 275 28.35 3.04 2.50
N PRO A 276 28.66 1.84 3.04
CA PRO A 276 29.35 0.82 2.27
C PRO A 276 28.59 0.58 0.97
N GLU A 277 29.30 0.55 -0.16
CA GLU A 277 28.73 0.35 -1.50
C GLU A 277 27.87 -0.93 -1.55
N PHE A 278 28.21 -1.93 -0.73
CA PHE A 278 27.45 -3.15 -0.48
C PHE A 278 25.98 -2.87 -0.09
N ARG A 279 25.73 -2.07 0.96
CA ARG A 279 24.37 -1.74 1.42
C ARG A 279 23.54 -1.00 0.38
N SER A 280 24.20 -0.28 -0.54
CA SER A 280 23.51 0.49 -1.58
C SER A 280 22.96 -0.40 -2.72
N ARG A 281 23.58 -1.56 -2.95
CA ARG A 281 23.11 -2.53 -3.95
C ARG A 281 21.90 -3.31 -3.45
N ASP A 282 21.87 -3.70 -2.18
CA ASP A 282 20.77 -4.51 -1.65
C ASP A 282 19.46 -3.75 -1.52
N LEU A 283 19.53 -2.43 -1.25
CA LEU A 283 18.36 -1.54 -1.20
C LEU A 283 18.05 -0.87 -2.54
N SER A 284 18.65 -1.33 -3.64
CA SER A 284 18.35 -0.81 -4.98
C SER A 284 16.88 -0.97 -5.36
N VAL A 285 16.19 -1.98 -4.80
CA VAL A 285 14.76 -2.20 -4.96
C VAL A 285 13.91 -1.00 -4.51
N LEU A 286 14.37 -0.23 -3.50
CA LEU A 286 13.67 0.99 -3.05
C LEU A 286 13.68 2.10 -4.12
N LYS A 287 14.65 2.09 -5.05
CA LYS A 287 14.64 3.04 -6.17
C LYS A 287 13.49 2.76 -7.13
N LEU A 288 13.13 1.48 -7.31
CA LEU A 288 11.96 1.09 -8.11
C LEU A 288 10.66 1.50 -7.39
N PHE A 289 10.55 1.25 -6.09
CA PHE A 289 9.33 1.53 -5.31
C PHE A 289 9.06 3.03 -5.07
N ASN A 290 10.10 3.83 -4.86
CA ASN A 290 9.97 5.27 -4.59
C ASN A 290 9.98 6.13 -5.87
N ASN A 291 9.67 5.52 -7.03
CA ASN A 291 9.75 6.21 -8.30
C ASN A 291 8.59 7.20 -8.49
N THR A 292 8.90 8.50 -8.50
CA THR A 292 7.90 9.57 -8.63
C THR A 292 7.26 9.66 -10.02
N ALA A 293 7.81 9.00 -11.05
CA ALA A 293 7.20 8.95 -12.38
C ALA A 293 5.83 8.25 -12.36
N LEU A 294 5.59 7.40 -11.37
CA LEU A 294 4.34 6.66 -11.13
C LEU A 294 3.19 7.54 -10.63
N GLN A 295 3.38 8.86 -10.56
CA GLN A 295 2.28 9.80 -10.36
C GLN A 295 1.31 9.84 -11.55
N SER A 296 1.70 9.43 -12.76
CA SER A 296 0.82 9.44 -13.93
C SER A 296 0.70 8.03 -14.49
N ASP A 297 -0.43 7.38 -14.20
CA ASP A 297 -0.69 5.98 -14.53
C ASP A 297 -2.14 5.79 -15.04
N PRO A 298 -2.40 4.89 -16.00
CA PRO A 298 -3.75 4.66 -16.52
C PRO A 298 -4.80 4.30 -15.45
N LEU A 299 -4.42 3.56 -14.41
CA LEU A 299 -5.33 3.24 -13.31
C LEU A 299 -5.70 4.51 -12.52
N ARG A 300 -4.73 5.39 -12.27
CA ARG A 300 -4.99 6.68 -11.62
C ARG A 300 -5.89 7.57 -12.47
N ASP A 301 -5.66 7.61 -13.79
CA ASP A 301 -6.49 8.35 -14.73
C ASP A 301 -7.94 7.84 -14.67
N TYR A 302 -8.15 6.52 -14.67
CA TYR A 302 -9.47 5.91 -14.50
C TYR A 302 -10.15 6.33 -13.18
N LEU A 303 -9.46 6.25 -12.04
CA LEU A 303 -9.99 6.67 -10.73
C LEU A 303 -10.37 8.15 -10.70
N ARG A 304 -9.65 8.99 -11.44
CA ARG A 304 -9.92 10.42 -11.56
C ARG A 304 -11.04 10.75 -12.53
N GLU A 305 -11.39 9.88 -13.45
CA GLU A 305 -12.36 10.11 -14.52
C GLU A 305 -13.72 9.46 -14.26
N ILE A 306 -13.77 8.35 -13.53
CA ILE A 306 -15.04 7.67 -13.23
C ILE A 306 -15.98 8.54 -12.39
N ARG A 307 -17.25 8.64 -12.80
CA ARG A 307 -18.31 9.44 -12.15
C ARG A 307 -19.66 8.75 -12.03
N ASP A 308 -19.91 7.70 -12.79
CA ASP A 308 -21.24 7.04 -12.86
C ASP A 308 -21.52 6.14 -11.65
N VAL A 309 -20.48 5.82 -10.88
CA VAL A 309 -20.53 4.98 -9.67
C VAL A 309 -19.65 5.58 -8.59
N ILE A 310 -19.87 5.18 -7.34
CA ILE A 310 -19.00 5.56 -6.22
C ILE A 310 -17.88 4.53 -6.15
N ILE A 311 -16.63 4.98 -6.22
CA ILE A 311 -15.44 4.15 -6.02
C ILE A 311 -14.58 4.76 -4.92
N VAL A 312 -14.26 3.95 -3.91
CA VAL A 312 -13.29 4.30 -2.86
C VAL A 312 -12.09 3.36 -2.95
N PRO A 313 -10.94 3.82 -3.44
CA PRO A 313 -9.74 3.00 -3.52
C PRO A 313 -8.97 3.01 -2.19
N VAL A 314 -8.53 1.83 -1.78
CA VAL A 314 -7.79 1.54 -0.55
C VAL A 314 -6.58 0.69 -0.93
N ALA A 315 -5.40 1.05 -0.41
CA ALA A 315 -4.20 0.29 -0.73
C ALA A 315 -3.24 0.15 0.45
N SER A 316 -2.51 -0.97 0.47
CA SER A 316 -1.46 -1.23 1.44
C SER A 316 -0.27 -0.28 1.24
N SER A 317 0.29 0.25 2.34
CA SER A 317 1.38 1.24 2.28
C SER A 317 2.74 0.63 1.92
N GLY A 318 2.93 -0.68 2.14
CA GLY A 318 4.17 -1.42 1.93
C GLY A 318 4.89 -1.76 3.24
N ASN A 319 5.90 -2.64 3.19
CA ASN A 319 6.50 -3.26 4.38
C ASN A 319 8.00 -2.95 4.52
N PHE A 320 8.46 -1.76 4.13
CA PHE A 320 9.89 -1.41 4.04
C PHE A 320 10.34 -0.36 5.05
N LYS A 321 9.59 -0.12 6.14
CA LYS A 321 9.90 0.89 7.18
C LYS A 321 10.04 2.31 6.62
N GLN A 322 9.39 2.60 5.49
CA GLN A 322 9.47 3.90 4.84
C GLN A 322 8.51 4.87 5.50
N ARG A 323 8.93 6.13 5.63
CA ARG A 323 8.06 7.21 6.16
C ARG A 323 6.93 7.63 5.21
N GLN A 324 6.84 7.00 4.06
CA GLN A 324 5.83 7.28 3.04
C GLN A 324 5.42 5.97 2.38
N PRO A 325 4.16 5.86 1.94
CA PRO A 325 3.70 4.69 1.23
C PRO A 325 4.28 4.59 -0.17
N PHE A 326 4.22 3.40 -0.76
CA PHE A 326 4.48 3.20 -2.19
C PHE A 326 3.23 3.47 -3.03
N TYR A 327 3.39 3.60 -4.35
CA TYR A 327 2.24 3.66 -5.25
C TYR A 327 1.61 2.27 -5.39
N PRO A 328 0.27 2.15 -5.50
CA PRO A 328 -0.72 3.22 -5.64
C PRO A 328 -1.14 3.91 -4.34
N ALA A 329 -0.83 3.36 -3.16
CA ALA A 329 -1.26 3.91 -1.87
C ALA A 329 -0.85 5.38 -1.63
N ARG A 330 0.22 5.84 -2.28
CA ARG A 330 0.68 7.23 -2.23
C ARG A 330 -0.17 8.22 -3.06
N TRP A 331 -1.06 7.74 -3.93
CA TRP A 331 -1.92 8.65 -4.68
C TRP A 331 -2.91 9.36 -3.75
N PRO A 332 -3.11 10.69 -3.88
CA PRO A 332 -4.11 11.46 -3.12
C PRO A 332 -5.53 10.91 -3.22
N GLU A 333 -5.84 10.17 -4.28
CA GLU A 333 -7.15 9.57 -4.48
C GLU A 333 -7.35 8.28 -3.68
N VAL A 334 -6.29 7.72 -3.06
CA VAL A 334 -6.24 6.39 -2.44
C VAL A 334 -6.04 6.52 -0.93
N ILE A 335 -6.83 5.79 -0.15
CA ILE A 335 -6.61 5.65 1.29
C ILE A 335 -5.39 4.75 1.50
N SER A 336 -4.31 5.29 2.06
CA SER A 336 -3.12 4.52 2.37
C SER A 336 -3.23 3.85 3.73
N VAL A 337 -2.99 2.54 3.78
CA VAL A 337 -3.16 1.74 5.01
C VAL A 337 -1.82 1.21 5.52
N SER A 338 -1.45 1.61 6.74
CA SER A 338 -0.35 1.03 7.53
C SER A 338 -0.85 -0.03 8.51
N ALA A 339 0.08 -0.84 9.02
CA ALA A 339 -0.22 -1.96 9.89
C ALA A 339 0.29 -1.74 11.32
N ASN A 340 -0.54 -2.19 12.27
CA ASN A 340 -0.23 -2.30 13.69
C ASN A 340 -0.26 -3.77 14.12
N GLU A 341 0.27 -4.01 15.31
CA GLU A 341 0.26 -5.30 16.03
C GLU A 341 -1.01 -5.41 16.87
N GLY A 342 -1.70 -6.55 16.72
CA GLY A 342 -2.73 -7.06 17.64
C GLY A 342 -3.66 -6.02 18.28
N ASP A 343 -3.95 -6.24 19.55
CA ASP A 343 -4.85 -5.41 20.35
C ASP A 343 -4.18 -4.20 21.02
N ASP A 344 -2.87 -4.24 21.22
CA ASP A 344 -2.04 -3.14 21.76
C ASP A 344 -1.89 -1.99 20.74
N LEU A 345 -2.30 -2.19 19.48
CA LEU A 345 -2.26 -1.19 18.40
C LEU A 345 -0.88 -0.55 18.22
N ARG A 346 0.20 -1.20 18.66
CA ARG A 346 1.56 -0.71 18.43
C ARG A 346 1.85 -0.74 16.96
N PHE A 347 2.52 0.30 16.46
CA PHE A 347 2.93 0.35 15.07
C PHE A 347 3.86 -0.83 14.76
N TRP A 348 3.51 -1.61 13.73
CA TRP A 348 4.35 -2.71 13.29
C TRP A 348 5.60 -2.14 12.62
N LEU A 349 6.78 -2.46 13.17
CA LEU A 349 8.04 -1.79 12.80
C LEU A 349 8.35 -1.83 11.31
N HIS A 350 7.86 -2.86 10.60
CA HIS A 350 8.05 -3.05 9.16
C HIS A 350 7.12 -2.23 8.29
N SER A 351 5.98 -1.79 8.83
CA SER A 351 5.01 -1.01 8.07
C SER A 351 5.67 0.25 7.51
N ASN A 352 5.41 0.55 6.25
CA ASN A 352 5.51 1.90 5.76
C ASN A 352 4.43 2.76 6.44
N ASN A 353 4.63 4.07 6.42
CA ASN A 353 3.59 4.96 6.91
C ASN A 353 2.40 5.00 5.95
N GLY A 354 1.20 5.10 6.52
CA GLY A 354 -0.08 5.27 5.82
C GLY A 354 -0.90 6.41 6.42
N ASP A 355 -2.02 6.74 5.76
CA ASP A 355 -2.99 7.71 6.28
C ASP A 355 -3.64 7.17 7.55
N VAL A 356 -4.07 5.91 7.47
CA VAL A 356 -4.70 5.21 8.58
C VAL A 356 -3.90 3.98 8.97
N SER A 357 -3.87 3.68 10.27
CA SER A 357 -3.24 2.49 10.81
C SER A 357 -4.25 1.59 11.50
N VAL A 358 -4.17 0.30 11.18
CA VAL A 358 -5.06 -0.76 11.68
C VAL A 358 -4.28 -2.04 11.95
N PRO A 359 -4.83 -2.98 12.73
CA PRO A 359 -4.26 -4.32 12.88
C PRO A 359 -4.03 -4.98 11.51
N GLY A 360 -2.82 -5.49 11.31
CA GLY A 360 -2.44 -6.22 10.09
C GLY A 360 -1.14 -7.01 10.24
N ALA A 361 -0.52 -6.96 11.41
CA ALA A 361 0.50 -7.92 11.80
C ALA A 361 -0.16 -9.10 12.54
N TRP A 362 0.41 -10.30 12.35
CA TRP A 362 0.04 -11.51 13.08
C TRP A 362 -1.43 -11.92 12.93
N PHE A 363 -1.90 -12.02 11.69
CA PHE A 363 -3.19 -12.60 11.35
C PHE A 363 -3.04 -14.11 11.18
N LEU A 364 -3.91 -14.92 11.79
CA LEU A 364 -3.89 -16.39 11.66
C LEU A 364 -4.63 -16.83 10.40
N PHE A 365 -3.98 -17.64 9.57
CA PHE A 365 -4.56 -18.21 8.35
C PHE A 365 -4.97 -19.69 8.56
N ASP A 366 -5.79 -20.22 7.66
CA ASP A 366 -6.37 -21.58 7.72
C ASP A 366 -5.31 -22.68 7.67
N ASP A 367 -4.11 -22.37 7.18
CA ASP A 367 -2.95 -23.25 7.25
C ASP A 367 -2.22 -23.21 8.60
N ALA A 368 -2.84 -22.58 9.60
CA ALA A 368 -2.33 -22.41 10.96
C ALA A 368 -1.04 -21.58 11.07
N VAL A 369 -0.75 -20.74 10.07
CA VAL A 369 0.41 -19.85 10.06
C VAL A 369 -0.05 -18.42 10.32
N PHE A 370 0.63 -17.72 11.24
CA PHE A 370 0.45 -16.29 11.40
C PHE A 370 1.27 -15.53 10.35
N ARG A 371 0.70 -14.48 9.78
CA ARG A 371 1.39 -13.61 8.82
C ARG A 371 1.15 -12.15 9.13
N ALA A 372 2.11 -11.31 8.73
CA ALA A 372 2.08 -9.88 8.98
C ALA A 372 2.30 -9.07 7.69
N GLY A 373 1.52 -8.01 7.50
CA GLY A 373 1.65 -7.18 6.32
C GLY A 373 0.62 -6.08 6.24
N THR A 374 1.01 -4.95 5.64
CA THR A 374 0.07 -3.88 5.27
C THR A 374 -1.00 -4.37 4.27
N SER A 375 -0.70 -5.44 3.51
CA SER A 375 -1.67 -6.17 2.68
C SER A 375 -2.81 -6.81 3.49
N PHE A 376 -2.58 -7.18 4.75
CA PHE A 376 -3.61 -7.75 5.63
C PHE A 376 -4.31 -6.68 6.47
N ALA A 377 -3.68 -5.51 6.62
CA ALA A 377 -4.31 -4.31 7.17
C ALA A 377 -5.35 -3.69 6.20
N ALA A 378 -5.04 -3.62 4.89
CA ALA A 378 -5.89 -2.98 3.90
C ALA A 378 -7.34 -3.55 3.84
N PRO A 379 -7.58 -4.88 3.94
CA PRO A 379 -8.92 -5.46 4.04
C PRO A 379 -9.78 -4.90 5.18
N VAL A 380 -9.17 -4.59 6.34
CA VAL A 380 -9.89 -4.03 7.51
C VAL A 380 -10.50 -2.68 7.15
N VAL A 381 -9.71 -1.79 6.54
CA VAL A 381 -10.19 -0.47 6.09
C VAL A 381 -11.17 -0.60 4.92
N SER A 382 -10.90 -1.50 3.97
CA SER A 382 -11.82 -1.76 2.86
C SER A 382 -13.19 -2.23 3.34
N LEU A 383 -13.25 -3.10 4.36
CA LEU A 383 -14.50 -3.56 4.93
C LEU A 383 -15.21 -2.44 5.71
N LEU A 384 -14.50 -1.63 6.49
CA LEU A 384 -15.09 -0.45 7.15
C LEU A 384 -15.76 0.47 6.13
N ILE A 385 -15.05 0.82 5.05
CA ILE A 385 -15.60 1.67 3.99
C ILE A 385 -16.79 0.98 3.33
N ALA A 386 -16.73 -0.32 3.07
CA ALA A 386 -17.85 -1.04 2.49
C ALA A 386 -19.10 -0.98 3.38
N LEU A 387 -18.94 -1.18 4.69
CA LEU A 387 -20.00 -1.04 5.68
C LEU A 387 -20.57 0.39 5.69
N ASP A 388 -19.72 1.41 5.66
CA ASP A 388 -20.16 2.81 5.58
C ASP A 388 -20.94 3.08 4.29
N LEU A 389 -20.47 2.54 3.15
CA LEU A 389 -21.14 2.63 1.86
C LEU A 389 -22.45 1.85 1.78
N THR A 390 -22.78 0.97 2.74
CA THR A 390 -24.13 0.39 2.80
C THR A 390 -25.19 1.42 3.22
N GLN A 391 -24.79 2.48 3.93
CA GLN A 391 -25.70 3.51 4.43
C GLN A 391 -26.19 4.40 3.29
N THR A 392 -27.45 4.82 3.32
CA THR A 392 -27.98 5.76 2.30
C THR A 392 -27.14 7.04 2.22
N GLU A 393 -26.70 7.54 3.36
CA GLU A 393 -25.77 8.66 3.51
C GLU A 393 -24.51 8.18 4.25
N PRO A 394 -23.44 7.79 3.52
CA PRO A 394 -22.18 7.36 4.13
C PRO A 394 -21.59 8.47 5.01
N THR A 395 -21.01 8.08 6.15
CA THR A 395 -20.39 8.99 7.12
C THR A 395 -19.04 9.50 6.62
N CYS A 396 -18.25 8.62 6.01
CA CYS A 396 -16.96 8.91 5.41
C CYS A 396 -17.14 9.29 3.93
N GLN A 397 -17.70 10.48 3.69
CA GLN A 397 -17.94 10.97 2.32
C GLN A 397 -16.64 11.35 1.59
N SER A 398 -16.67 11.28 0.26
CA SER A 398 -15.56 11.76 -0.58
C SER A 398 -15.67 13.27 -0.84
N ARG A 399 -14.53 13.97 -0.83
CA ARG A 399 -14.41 15.34 -1.34
C ARG A 399 -14.08 15.30 -2.83
N GLY A 400 -15.11 15.22 -3.66
CA GLY A 400 -14.95 14.88 -5.08
C GLY A 400 -14.56 13.41 -5.22
N ASN A 401 -13.43 13.12 -5.87
CA ASN A 401 -12.91 11.75 -6.02
C ASN A 401 -11.89 11.37 -4.92
N VAL A 402 -11.73 12.20 -3.90
CA VAL A 402 -10.79 11.95 -2.79
C VAL A 402 -11.57 11.46 -1.58
N PRO A 403 -11.39 10.20 -1.15
CA PRO A 403 -12.01 9.70 0.08
C PRO A 403 -11.61 10.53 1.30
N ALA A 404 -12.49 10.69 2.29
CA ALA A 404 -12.20 11.47 3.51
C ALA A 404 -10.92 11.02 4.23
N LEU A 405 -10.70 9.70 4.29
CA LEU A 405 -9.55 9.10 4.96
C LEU A 405 -8.25 9.18 4.14
N ALA A 406 -8.28 9.60 2.87
CA ALA A 406 -7.10 9.81 2.04
C ALA A 406 -6.53 11.23 2.26
N HIS A 407 -6.08 11.54 3.47
CA HIS A 407 -5.67 12.89 3.86
C HIS A 407 -4.22 13.24 3.47
N GLY A 408 -3.40 12.26 3.10
CA GLY A 408 -2.06 12.43 2.55
C GLY A 408 -1.00 12.88 3.57
N ALA A 409 -1.31 12.83 4.87
CA ALA A 409 -0.35 13.18 5.91
C ALA A 409 0.61 12.02 6.22
N PHE A 410 0.16 10.79 5.97
CA PHE A 410 0.91 9.55 6.22
C PHE A 410 1.53 9.50 7.62
N ASP A 411 0.72 9.80 8.63
CA ASP A 411 1.12 9.93 10.04
C ASP A 411 0.67 8.74 10.90
N ASN A 412 0.16 7.67 10.28
CA ASN A 412 -0.28 6.44 10.94
C ASN A 412 -1.39 6.70 11.97
N THR A 413 -2.30 7.63 11.68
CA THR A 413 -3.42 7.92 12.56
C THR A 413 -4.27 6.66 12.76
N LEU A 414 -4.59 6.30 14.01
CA LEU A 414 -5.42 5.13 14.29
C LEU A 414 -6.80 5.31 13.61
N LEU A 415 -7.35 4.23 13.07
CA LEU A 415 -8.58 4.30 12.28
C LEU A 415 -9.74 5.01 12.99
N ALA A 416 -9.95 4.74 14.29
CA ALA A 416 -10.99 5.40 15.07
C ALA A 416 -10.80 6.92 15.17
N ASP A 417 -9.56 7.36 15.38
CA ASP A 417 -9.22 8.78 15.44
C ASP A 417 -9.37 9.44 14.06
N ALA A 418 -8.91 8.76 13.00
CA ALA A 418 -9.03 9.25 11.63
C ALA A 418 -10.51 9.38 11.21
N VAL A 419 -11.36 8.41 11.54
CA VAL A 419 -12.81 8.49 11.33
C VAL A 419 -13.40 9.68 12.09
N GLY A 420 -13.06 9.84 13.37
CA GLY A 420 -13.56 10.98 14.17
C GLY A 420 -13.08 12.36 13.67
N GLN A 421 -11.90 12.43 13.06
CA GLN A 421 -11.31 13.67 12.57
C GLN A 421 -11.76 14.03 11.16
N PHE A 422 -11.91 13.04 10.28
CA PHE A 422 -12.08 13.27 8.85
C PHE A 422 -13.46 12.85 8.31
N CYS A 423 -14.15 11.92 8.97
CA CYS A 423 -15.53 11.55 8.64
C CYS A 423 -16.52 12.34 9.50
N GLY A 424 -17.65 12.77 8.93
CA GLY A 424 -18.70 13.46 9.69
C GLY A 424 -18.48 14.96 9.98
N GLN A 425 -18.29 15.77 8.93
CA GLN A 425 -18.73 17.18 8.97
C GLN A 425 -20.10 17.34 8.30
#